data_AF-R7D1J4-F1
#
_entry.id   AF-R7D1J4-F1
#
_cell.length_a   1.000
_cell.length_b   1.000
_cell.length_c   1.000
_cell.angle_alpha   90.00
_cell.angle_beta   90.00
_cell.angle_gamma   90.00
#
_symmetry.space_group_name_H-M   'P 1'
#
loop_
_entity.id
_entity.type
_entity.pdbx_description
1 polymer ?
#
loop_
_entity_poly.entity_id
_entity_poly.type
_entity_poly.pdbx_seq_one_letter_code
_entity_poly.pdbx_strand_id
1 'polypeptide(L)'
;MTETLQGIVGLEVEHAVVIQRDGRVFHAVGTRDSVTLDGADLDGAIVMHNHVPLYGEPCSFGKDDYVTLRENPKITLLIACSGGYRYEMKAGRKSPR
;
A
#
# COMPACT_ATOMS: atom_id res chain seq x y z
N MET A 1 -8.39 -4.72 9.59
CA MET A 1 -7.66 -4.67 8.30
C MET A 1 -8.58 -4.62 7.11
N THR A 2 -9.51 -5.57 6.95
CA THR A 2 -10.47 -5.56 5.83
C THR A 2 -11.34 -4.30 5.80
N GLU A 3 -11.77 -3.80 6.95
CA GLU A 3 -12.57 -2.57 7.07
C GLU A 3 -11.81 -1.31 6.62
N THR A 4 -10.51 -1.22 6.93
CA THR A 4 -9.66 -0.09 6.53
C THR A 4 -9.54 -0.01 5.01
N LEU A 5 -9.31 -1.15 4.35
CA LEU A 5 -9.25 -1.23 2.89
C LEU A 5 -10.62 -0.91 2.28
N GLN A 6 -11.72 -1.42 2.85
CA GLN A 6 -13.07 -1.07 2.40
C GLN A 6 -13.36 0.44 2.50
N GLY A 7 -12.78 1.12 3.48
CA GLY A 7 -12.92 2.57 3.64
C GLY A 7 -12.16 3.42 2.61
N ILE A 8 -11.19 2.84 1.89
CA ILE A 8 -10.38 3.58 0.90
C ILE A 8 -10.56 3.10 -0.55
N VAL A 9 -11.16 1.92 -0.75
CA VAL A 9 -11.44 1.39 -2.10
C VAL A 9 -12.56 2.18 -2.77
N GLY A 10 -12.37 2.50 -4.06
CA GLY A 10 -13.36 3.21 -4.87
C GLY A 10 -13.30 4.74 -4.74
N LEU A 11 -12.38 5.26 -3.93
CA LEU A 11 -12.10 6.70 -3.87
C LEU A 11 -11.45 7.18 -5.17
N GLU A 12 -11.63 8.47 -5.47
CA GLU A 12 -11.21 9.08 -6.75
C GLU A 12 -9.70 9.34 -6.84
N VAL A 13 -8.99 9.21 -5.74
CA VAL A 13 -7.53 9.31 -5.61
C VAL A 13 -6.97 8.13 -4.82
N GLU A 14 -5.67 7.93 -4.90
CA GLU A 14 -4.99 6.93 -4.08
C GLU A 14 -4.89 7.43 -2.63
N HIS A 15 -5.15 6.51 -1.71
CA HIS A 15 -4.99 6.67 -0.28
C HIS A 15 -4.11 5.55 0.23
N ALA A 16 -3.29 5.85 1.23
CA ALA A 16 -2.53 4.85 1.95
C ALA A 16 -2.78 4.96 3.45
N VAL A 17 -2.98 3.82 4.10
CA VAL A 17 -3.03 3.69 5.55
C VAL A 17 -1.88 2.79 5.98
N VAL A 18 -1.03 3.33 6.84
CA VAL A 18 0.13 2.64 7.39
C VAL A 18 -0.11 2.39 8.88
N ILE A 19 -0.13 1.12 9.27
CA ILE A 19 -0.09 0.71 10.68
C ILE A 19 1.38 0.53 11.06
N GLN A 20 1.88 1.46 11.87
CA GLN A 20 3.27 1.48 12.32
C GLN A 20 3.48 0.42 13.41
N ARG A 21 4.75 0.02 13.63
CA ARG A 21 5.09 -1.05 14.60
C ARG A 21 4.63 -0.76 16.03
N ASP A 22 4.56 0.51 16.42
CA ASP A 22 4.09 0.95 17.74
C ASP A 22 2.57 1.08 17.84
N GLY A 23 1.83 0.73 16.77
CA GLY A 23 0.37 0.79 16.72
C GLY A 23 -0.19 2.14 16.28
N ARG A 24 0.64 3.16 16.03
CA ARG A 24 0.18 4.41 15.41
C ARG A 24 -0.30 4.18 13.99
N VAL A 25 -1.29 4.97 13.58
CA VAL A 25 -1.85 4.94 12.23
C VAL A 25 -1.46 6.22 11.53
N PHE A 26 -0.83 6.08 10.37
CA PHE A 26 -0.55 7.18 9.45
C PHE A 26 -1.45 7.04 8.22
N HIS A 27 -2.07 8.13 7.80
CA HIS A 27 -2.91 8.18 6.61
C HIS A 27 -2.36 9.23 5.64
N ALA A 28 -2.23 8.84 4.38
CA ALA A 28 -1.85 9.72 3.29
C ALA A 28 -2.94 9.74 2.21
N VAL A 29 -3.07 10.91 1.59
CA VAL A 29 -3.93 11.16 0.43
C VAL A 29 -3.02 11.60 -0.70
N GLY A 30 -3.14 10.93 -1.83
CA GLY A 30 -2.31 11.14 -3.00
C GLY A 30 -3.06 11.81 -4.16
N THR A 31 -2.60 11.50 -5.36
CA THR A 31 -3.19 11.86 -6.65
C THR A 31 -3.99 10.69 -7.19
N ARG A 32 -4.47 10.81 -8.43
CA ARG A 32 -5.21 9.74 -9.11
C ARG A 32 -4.36 8.48 -9.36
N ASP A 33 -3.05 8.62 -9.36
CA ASP A 33 -2.08 7.62 -9.83
C ASP A 33 -0.89 7.39 -8.89
N SER A 34 -0.85 8.07 -7.74
CA SER A 34 0.25 7.92 -6.79
C SER A 34 -0.14 8.38 -5.38
N VAL A 35 0.41 7.73 -4.37
CA VAL A 35 0.41 8.20 -2.97
C VAL A 35 1.81 8.05 -2.37
N THR A 36 2.27 9.11 -1.69
CA THR A 36 3.58 9.12 -1.00
C THR A 36 3.42 8.84 0.48
N LEU A 37 4.39 8.12 1.07
CA LEU A 37 4.40 7.76 2.50
C LEU A 37 5.35 8.63 3.32
N ASP A 38 5.64 9.85 2.86
CA ASP A 38 6.55 10.78 3.53
C ASP A 38 6.06 11.09 4.95
N GLY A 39 6.92 10.84 5.94
CA GLY A 39 6.59 11.01 7.36
C GLY A 39 6.08 9.76 8.08
N ALA A 40 5.83 8.65 7.36
CA ALA A 40 5.55 7.36 7.98
C ALA A 40 6.85 6.63 8.38
N ASP A 41 6.87 6.04 9.58
CA ASP A 41 7.86 5.01 9.94
C ASP A 41 7.40 3.67 9.34
N LEU A 42 8.21 3.14 8.42
CA LEU A 42 7.94 1.92 7.66
C LEU A 42 8.62 0.67 8.27
N ASP A 43 9.46 0.83 9.32
CA ASP A 43 10.14 -0.31 9.96
C ASP A 43 9.14 -1.20 10.71
N GLY A 44 8.90 -2.40 10.19
CA GLY A 44 7.92 -3.35 10.73
C GLY A 44 6.47 -2.98 10.43
N ALA A 45 6.23 -1.96 9.61
CA ALA A 45 4.89 -1.46 9.33
C ALA A 45 4.09 -2.38 8.40
N ILE A 46 2.77 -2.19 8.42
CA ILE A 46 1.84 -2.77 7.45
C ILE A 46 1.23 -1.65 6.64
N VAL A 47 1.44 -1.68 5.33
CA VAL A 47 0.97 -0.66 4.38
C VAL A 47 -0.26 -1.20 3.66
N MET A 48 -1.31 -0.39 3.61
CA MET A 48 -2.54 -0.68 2.88
C MET A 48 -2.84 0.49 1.95
N HIS A 49 -3.11 0.28 0.66
CA HIS A 49 -3.56 1.35 -0.24
C HIS A 49 -4.59 0.89 -1.26
N ASN A 50 -5.24 1.86 -1.92
CA ASN A 50 -6.06 1.62 -3.09
C ASN A 50 -5.39 2.12 -4.38
N HIS A 51 -5.72 1.48 -5.50
CA HIS A 51 -5.52 2.05 -6.83
C HIS A 51 -6.85 2.56 -7.37
N VAL A 52 -6.84 3.74 -7.96
CA VAL A 52 -8.01 4.29 -8.67
C VAL A 52 -8.20 3.53 -9.99
N PRO A 53 -9.40 3.01 -10.30
CA PRO A 53 -9.67 2.37 -11.59
C PRO A 53 -9.38 3.30 -12.77
N LEU A 54 -8.72 2.77 -13.80
CA LEU A 54 -8.45 3.48 -15.05
C LEU A 54 -9.49 3.07 -16.08
N TYR A 55 -10.25 4.03 -16.60
CA TYR A 55 -11.36 3.78 -17.54
C TYR A 55 -12.42 2.78 -17.02
N GLY A 56 -12.59 2.71 -15.70
CA GLY A 56 -13.52 1.78 -15.05
C GLY A 56 -12.95 0.38 -14.80
N GLU A 57 -11.72 0.11 -15.26
CA GLU A 57 -11.07 -1.18 -15.07
C GLU A 57 -10.12 -1.15 -13.86
N PRO A 58 -10.08 -2.22 -13.04
CA PRO A 58 -9.10 -2.36 -11.96
C PRO A 58 -7.66 -2.31 -12.48
N CYS A 59 -6.82 -1.58 -11.76
CA CYS A 59 -5.39 -1.61 -12.01
C CYS A 59 -4.77 -2.92 -11.51
N SER A 60 -3.86 -3.46 -12.32
CA SER A 60 -3.04 -4.63 -11.98
C SER A 60 -1.93 -4.25 -10.99
N PHE A 61 -1.09 -5.23 -10.63
CA PHE A 61 0.10 -5.02 -9.80
C PHE A 61 0.91 -3.80 -10.26
N GLY A 62 1.02 -2.79 -9.40
CA GLY A 62 1.79 -1.60 -9.70
C GLY A 62 3.29 -1.87 -9.55
N LYS A 63 4.06 -1.35 -10.50
CA LYS A 63 5.53 -1.36 -10.42
C LYS A 63 6.01 -0.64 -9.16
N ASP A 64 5.35 0.45 -8.80
CA ASP A 64 5.76 1.31 -7.70
C ASP A 64 5.52 0.66 -6.33
N ASP A 65 4.57 -0.27 -6.23
CA ASP A 65 4.34 -1.07 -5.02
C ASP A 65 5.51 -2.03 -4.77
N TYR A 66 6.01 -2.65 -5.85
CA TYR A 66 7.23 -3.45 -5.80
C TYR A 66 8.44 -2.60 -5.43
N VAL A 67 8.61 -1.43 -6.07
CA VAL A 67 9.73 -0.51 -5.78
C VAL A 67 9.70 -0.06 -4.32
N THR A 68 8.54 0.35 -3.82
CA THR A 68 8.32 0.73 -2.42
C THR A 68 8.74 -0.37 -1.47
N LEU A 69 8.32 -1.61 -1.71
CA LEU A 69 8.66 -2.75 -0.86
C LEU A 69 10.16 -3.12 -0.97
N ARG A 70 10.75 -3.01 -2.16
CA ARG A 70 12.17 -3.28 -2.42
C ARG A 70 13.07 -2.29 -1.68
N GLU A 71 12.69 -1.01 -1.67
CA GLU A 71 13.43 0.07 -1.02
C GLU A 71 13.19 0.12 0.48
N ASN A 72 12.06 -0.42 0.93
CA ASN A 72 11.68 -0.53 2.33
C ASN A 72 11.48 -2.00 2.75
N PRO A 73 12.53 -2.84 2.74
CA PRO A 73 12.40 -4.29 2.94
C PRO A 73 11.99 -4.70 4.37
N LYS A 74 11.89 -3.72 5.28
CA LYS A 74 11.40 -3.92 6.65
C LYS A 74 9.88 -3.77 6.77
N ILE A 75 9.18 -3.34 5.73
CA ILE A 75 7.72 -3.41 5.68
C ILE A 75 7.33 -4.88 5.82
N THR A 76 6.49 -5.18 6.81
CA THR A 76 6.06 -6.55 7.11
C THR A 76 5.10 -7.07 6.04
N LEU A 77 4.24 -6.19 5.54
CA LEU A 77 3.21 -6.50 4.56
C LEU A 77 2.76 -5.23 3.83
N LEU A 78 2.66 -5.32 2.50
CA LEU A 78 1.99 -4.33 1.67
C LEU A 78 0.72 -4.97 1.07
N ILE A 79 -0.43 -4.34 1.26
CA ILE A 79 -1.72 -4.78 0.75
C ILE A 79 -2.27 -3.69 -0.17
N ALA A 80 -2.72 -4.05 -1.35
CA ALA A 80 -3.35 -3.12 -2.25
C ALA A 80 -4.69 -3.66 -2.75
N CYS A 81 -5.63 -2.75 -3.01
CA CYS A 81 -6.91 -3.07 -3.59
C CYS A 81 -7.20 -2.19 -4.81
N SER A 82 -7.81 -2.75 -5.85
CA SER A 82 -8.34 -2.00 -6.98
C SER A 82 -9.68 -2.62 -7.41
N GLY A 83 -10.76 -1.85 -7.34
CA GLY A 83 -12.11 -2.38 -7.50
C GLY A 83 -12.36 -3.58 -6.57
N GLY A 84 -12.76 -4.73 -7.14
CA GLY A 84 -12.97 -5.97 -6.40
C GLY A 84 -11.72 -6.82 -6.16
N TYR A 85 -10.55 -6.40 -6.66
CA TYR A 85 -9.31 -7.16 -6.58
C TYR A 85 -8.45 -6.71 -5.40
N ARG A 86 -7.75 -7.69 -4.80
CA ARG A 86 -6.79 -7.48 -3.71
C ARG A 86 -5.55 -8.32 -3.97
N TYR A 87 -4.39 -7.73 -3.70
CA TYR A 87 -3.14 -8.48 -3.66
C TYR A 87 -2.29 -8.09 -2.45
N GLU A 88 -1.35 -8.96 -2.12
CA GLU A 88 -0.46 -8.80 -0.98
C GLU A 88 0.97 -9.09 -1.39
N MET A 89 1.90 -8.28 -0.90
CA MET A 89 3.33 -8.44 -1.12
C MET A 89 4.08 -8.43 0.20
N LYS A 90 5.07 -9.33 0.30
CA LYS A 90 6.01 -9.40 1.43
C LYS A 90 7.42 -9.50 0.88
N ALA A 91 8.34 -8.72 1.43
CA ALA A 91 9.74 -8.88 1.12
C ALA A 91 10.20 -10.25 1.65
N GLY A 92 10.77 -11.08 0.79
CA GLY A 92 11.42 -12.31 1.23
C GLY A 92 12.64 -12.00 2.10
N ARG A 93 13.06 -12.96 2.94
CA ARG A 93 14.36 -12.86 3.61
C ARG A 93 15.43 -12.72 2.53
N LYS A 94 16.20 -11.64 2.57
CA LYS A 94 17.37 -11.46 1.70
C LYS A 94 18.33 -12.61 2.04
N SER A 95 18.50 -13.56 1.12
CA SER A 95 19.51 -14.60 1.29
C SER A 95 20.87 -13.92 1.46
N PRO A 96 21.66 -14.27 2.50
CA PRO A 96 23.03 -13.79 2.57
C PRO A 96 23.75 -14.27 1.30
N ARG A 97 24.30 -13.31 0.56
CA ARG A 97 25.22 -13.59 -0.55
C ARG A 97 26.60 -13.85 0.01
#